data_AF-A0A9P0XGM6-F1
#
_entry.id   AF-A0A9P0XGM6-F1
#
_cell.length_a   1.000
_cell.length_b   1.000
_cell.length_c   1.000
_cell.angle_alpha   90.00
_cell.angle_beta   90.00
_cell.angle_gamma   90.00
#
_symmetry.space_group_name_H-M   'P 1'
#
loop_
_entity.id
_entity.type
_entity.pdbx_description
1 polymer ?
#
loop_
_entity_poly.entity_id
_entity_poly.type
_entity_poly.pdbx_seq_one_letter_code
_entity_poly.pdbx_strand_id
1 'polypeptide(L)'
;MTQGAVAETDRCPDANIDGKTAELMEVDVLSQFFNSGCRPGPWSANSSVDTDLKNRYQSLCSLCGVNSNCASYTRDMGVTVARVRNGNRYRQALQCLTGGNNPGVAYVSWQHVREYFNIPSEMNPGSNVCSYDSTNKYYGNAGAVACLADPDSDVAFVELENIDADLQAAGLQASQI
;
A
#
# COMPACT_ATOMS: atom_id res chain seq x y z
N MET A 1 -13.02 6.35 40.72
CA MET A 1 -12.78 5.73 39.41
C MET A 1 -11.85 6.64 38.65
N THR A 2 -10.54 6.38 38.74
CA THR A 2 -9.48 7.13 38.07
C THR A 2 -9.47 6.70 36.60
N GLN A 3 -9.76 7.65 35.72
CA GLN A 3 -9.70 7.47 34.28
C GLN A 3 -8.21 7.39 33.90
N GLY A 4 -7.75 6.19 33.53
CA GLY A 4 -6.41 6.01 32.99
C GLY A 4 -6.32 6.76 31.67
N ALA A 5 -5.60 7.87 31.65
CA ALA A 5 -5.22 8.52 30.41
C ALA A 5 -4.40 7.53 29.60
N VAL A 6 -4.92 7.16 28.43
CA VAL A 6 -4.12 6.45 27.42
C VAL A 6 -3.04 7.45 27.02
N ALA A 7 -1.79 7.17 27.34
CA ALA A 7 -0.66 7.94 26.84
C ALA A 7 -0.62 7.73 25.33
N GLU A 8 -1.20 8.66 24.60
CA GLU A 8 -0.99 8.81 23.16
C GLU A 8 0.48 9.22 23.00
N THR A 9 1.34 8.23 22.79
CA THR A 9 2.71 8.50 22.37
C THR A 9 2.59 9.07 20.96
N ASP A 10 2.66 10.39 20.87
CA ASP A 10 2.78 11.07 19.59
C ASP A 10 4.06 10.55 18.92
N ARG A 11 3.87 9.67 17.92
CA ARG A 11 4.99 9.00 17.24
C ARG A 11 5.75 9.93 16.31
N CYS A 12 5.19 11.11 16.03
CA CYS A 12 5.80 12.15 15.22
C CYS A 12 5.58 13.52 15.88
N PRO A 13 6.21 13.81 17.03
CA PRO A 13 5.94 15.03 17.80
C PRO A 13 6.30 16.33 17.04
N ASP A 14 7.13 16.22 15.99
CA ASP A 14 7.51 17.32 15.12
C ASP A 14 6.75 17.32 13.78
N ALA A 15 5.77 16.43 13.58
CA ALA A 15 4.96 16.45 12.37
C ALA A 15 4.11 17.72 12.37
N ASN A 16 4.39 18.62 11.42
CA ASN A 16 3.47 19.70 11.12
C ASN A 16 2.22 19.12 10.45
N ILE A 17 1.24 18.78 11.28
CA ILE A 17 -0.04 18.23 10.82
C ILE A 17 -0.92 19.30 10.17
N ASP A 18 -0.60 20.59 10.27
CA ASP A 18 -1.37 21.72 9.71
C ASP A 18 -2.89 21.64 10.03
N GLY A 19 -3.21 21.13 11.22
CA GLY A 19 -4.60 20.87 11.66
C GLY A 19 -5.35 19.77 10.87
N LYS A 20 -4.66 19.00 10.02
CA LYS A 20 -5.23 17.87 9.28
C LYS A 20 -5.42 16.66 10.19
N THR A 21 -6.49 15.90 9.96
CA THR A 21 -6.70 14.61 10.62
C THR A 21 -5.83 13.53 9.97
N ALA A 22 -5.64 12.40 10.66
CA ALA A 22 -4.88 11.27 10.12
C ALA A 22 -5.47 10.76 8.80
N GLU A 23 -6.80 10.69 8.69
CA GLU A 23 -7.49 10.26 7.46
C GLU A 23 -7.24 11.20 6.29
N LEU A 24 -7.22 12.52 6.56
CA LEU A 24 -6.92 13.52 5.55
C LEU A 24 -5.46 13.45 5.12
N MET A 25 -4.52 13.35 6.06
CA MET A 25 -3.09 13.23 5.75
C MET A 25 -2.80 11.98 4.91
N GLU A 26 -3.40 10.83 5.26
CA GLU A 26 -3.21 9.59 4.52
C GLU A 26 -3.61 9.75 3.04
N VAL A 27 -4.82 10.26 2.76
CA VAL A 27 -5.28 10.41 1.38
C VAL A 27 -4.56 11.54 0.63
N ASP A 28 -4.14 12.60 1.34
CA ASP A 28 -3.37 13.70 0.77
C ASP A 28 -2.00 13.21 0.27
N VAL A 29 -1.23 12.53 1.13
CA VAL A 29 0.07 11.95 0.79
C VAL A 29 -0.07 10.93 -0.34
N LEU A 30 -1.03 10.00 -0.25
CA LEU A 30 -1.26 9.01 -1.30
C LEU A 30 -1.60 9.65 -2.64
N SER A 31 -2.40 10.73 -2.65
CA SER A 31 -2.81 11.40 -3.89
C SER A 31 -1.67 12.21 -4.54
N GLN A 32 -0.70 12.66 -3.74
CA GLN A 32 0.49 13.35 -4.23
C GLN A 32 1.53 12.36 -4.77
N PHE A 33 1.65 11.19 -4.11
CA PHE A 33 2.57 10.13 -4.54
C PHE A 33 2.06 9.38 -5.78
N PHE A 34 0.79 8.97 -5.78
CA PHE A 34 0.18 8.24 -6.90
C PHE A 34 -0.70 9.16 -7.76
N ASN A 35 -0.29 9.36 -9.01
CA ASN A 35 -1.08 10.10 -10.01
C ASN A 35 -2.49 9.51 -10.25
N SER A 36 -2.66 8.20 -10.03
CA SER A 36 -3.95 7.50 -10.14
C SER A 36 -3.92 6.22 -9.31
N GLY A 37 -5.07 5.80 -8.79
CA GLY A 37 -5.17 4.61 -7.94
C GLY A 37 -6.58 4.07 -7.81
N CYS A 38 -6.70 2.94 -7.13
CA CYS A 38 -7.97 2.48 -6.55
C CYS A 38 -7.76 2.11 -5.09
N ARG A 39 -8.22 2.98 -4.18
CA ARG A 39 -8.36 2.74 -2.75
C ARG A 39 -9.85 2.57 -2.42
N PRO A 40 -10.46 1.41 -2.65
CA PRO A 40 -11.89 1.24 -2.43
C PRO A 40 -12.20 1.00 -0.95
N GLY A 41 -13.42 1.35 -0.55
CA GLY A 41 -13.93 1.14 0.81
C GLY A 41 -14.05 2.45 1.59
N PRO A 42 -14.29 2.39 2.91
CA PRO A 42 -14.40 3.58 3.75
C PRO A 42 -13.02 4.21 3.99
N TRP A 43 -12.93 5.53 3.84
CA TRP A 43 -11.77 6.37 4.13
C TRP A 43 -11.91 7.10 5.47
N SER A 44 -13.15 7.22 5.94
CA SER A 44 -13.49 7.72 7.28
C SER A 44 -14.64 6.90 7.85
N ALA A 45 -14.73 6.83 9.18
CA ALA A 45 -15.89 6.29 9.87
C ALA A 45 -17.12 7.21 9.74
N ASN A 46 -16.92 8.51 9.46
CA ASN A 46 -18.00 9.45 9.18
C ASN A 46 -18.30 9.47 7.69
N SER A 47 -19.53 9.13 7.29
CA SER A 47 -19.93 9.01 5.88
C SER A 47 -19.89 10.32 5.11
N SER A 48 -20.14 11.45 5.75
CA SER A 48 -20.05 12.77 5.11
C SER A 48 -18.59 13.14 4.84
N VAL A 49 -17.69 12.86 5.79
CA VAL A 49 -16.24 13.05 5.61
C VAL A 49 -15.69 12.09 4.55
N ASP A 50 -16.08 10.81 4.59
CA ASP A 50 -15.72 9.82 3.58
C ASP A 50 -16.11 10.27 2.16
N THR A 51 -17.33 10.79 2.01
CA THR A 51 -17.82 11.32 0.74
C THR A 51 -17.03 12.55 0.30
N ASP A 52 -16.75 13.50 1.21
CA ASP A 52 -15.97 14.70 0.89
C ASP A 52 -14.54 14.34 0.45
N LEU A 53 -13.87 13.45 1.19
CA LEU A 53 -12.52 13.02 0.85
C LEU A 53 -12.49 12.34 -0.53
N LYS A 54 -13.42 11.44 -0.84
CA LYS A 54 -13.51 10.79 -2.16
C LYS A 54 -13.78 11.77 -3.29
N ASN A 55 -14.58 12.80 -3.03
CA ASN A 55 -14.84 13.86 -4.00
C ASN A 55 -13.62 14.74 -4.25
N ARG A 56 -12.79 14.97 -3.23
CA ARG A 56 -11.58 15.80 -3.30
C ARG A 56 -10.39 15.06 -3.93
N TYR A 57 -10.22 13.78 -3.60
CA TYR A 57 -9.07 12.96 -4.01
C TYR A 57 -9.47 11.89 -5.03
N GLN A 58 -10.13 12.32 -6.11
CA GLN A 58 -10.66 11.42 -7.15
C GLN A 58 -9.57 10.59 -7.86
N SER A 59 -8.32 11.06 -7.87
CA SER A 59 -7.18 10.32 -8.43
C SER A 59 -7.07 8.93 -7.80
N LEU A 60 -7.27 8.80 -6.49
CA LEU A 60 -7.23 7.55 -5.74
C LEU A 60 -8.42 6.60 -6.01
N CYS A 61 -9.43 7.05 -6.75
CA CYS A 61 -10.60 6.25 -7.13
C CYS A 61 -10.66 5.96 -8.64
N SER A 62 -9.87 6.68 -9.44
CA SER A 62 -9.89 6.65 -10.91
C SER A 62 -9.67 5.28 -11.52
N LEU A 63 -9.00 4.36 -10.80
CA LEU A 63 -8.75 3.00 -11.27
C LEU A 63 -9.72 1.96 -10.68
N CYS A 64 -10.77 2.34 -9.94
CA CYS A 64 -11.67 1.35 -9.34
C CYS A 64 -12.65 0.67 -10.31
N GLY A 65 -12.73 1.18 -11.54
CA GLY A 65 -13.62 0.68 -12.59
C GLY A 65 -14.68 1.72 -12.97
N VAL A 66 -15.40 1.42 -14.06
CA VAL A 66 -16.43 2.33 -14.60
C VAL A 66 -17.57 2.47 -13.60
N ASN A 67 -18.06 3.70 -13.42
CA ASN A 67 -19.15 4.05 -12.50
C ASN A 67 -18.92 3.61 -11.04
N SER A 68 -17.66 3.40 -10.63
CA SER A 68 -17.35 3.11 -9.23
C SER A 68 -17.55 4.38 -8.39
N ASN A 69 -18.27 4.24 -7.28
CA ASN A 69 -18.32 5.23 -6.21
C ASN A 69 -17.16 5.05 -5.20
N CYS A 70 -16.14 4.27 -5.56
CA CYS A 70 -14.99 3.96 -4.72
C CYS A 70 -15.35 3.23 -3.41
N ALA A 71 -16.55 2.64 -3.30
CA ALA A 71 -16.89 1.74 -2.20
C ALA A 71 -16.33 0.33 -2.43
N SER A 72 -16.23 -0.08 -3.70
CA SER A 72 -15.67 -1.35 -4.13
C SER A 72 -15.08 -1.25 -5.54
N TYR A 73 -14.32 -2.26 -5.95
CA TYR A 73 -14.00 -2.44 -7.36
C TYR A 73 -15.27 -2.74 -8.15
N THR A 74 -15.41 -2.14 -9.33
CA THR A 74 -16.46 -2.42 -10.32
C THR A 74 -15.88 -2.95 -11.64
N ARG A 75 -14.58 -3.23 -11.68
CA ARG A 75 -13.92 -3.82 -12.85
C ARG A 75 -14.50 -5.20 -13.16
N ASP A 76 -14.62 -5.48 -14.46
CA ASP A 76 -14.96 -6.81 -14.94
C ASP A 76 -13.82 -7.78 -14.58
N MET A 77 -14.17 -8.82 -13.81
CA MET A 77 -13.27 -9.88 -13.38
C MET A 77 -13.25 -11.06 -14.37
N GLY A 78 -13.90 -10.91 -15.53
CA GLY A 78 -14.02 -11.92 -16.56
C GLY A 78 -15.03 -13.02 -16.22
N VAL A 79 -14.87 -14.17 -16.90
CA VAL A 79 -15.82 -15.29 -16.79
C VAL A 79 -15.89 -15.81 -15.36
N THR A 80 -17.09 -15.82 -14.80
CA THR A 80 -17.35 -16.47 -13.51
C THR A 80 -17.37 -17.97 -13.72
N VAL A 81 -16.30 -18.65 -13.30
CA VAL A 81 -16.26 -20.11 -13.26
C VAL A 81 -16.74 -20.61 -11.89
N ALA A 82 -17.44 -21.76 -11.88
CA ALA A 82 -17.92 -22.35 -10.64
C ALA A 82 -16.76 -22.59 -9.65
N ARG A 83 -16.95 -22.17 -8.38
CA ARG A 83 -15.98 -22.24 -7.26
C ARG A 83 -14.87 -21.18 -7.22
N VAL A 84 -14.80 -20.25 -8.17
CA VAL A 84 -13.83 -19.14 -8.16
C VAL A 84 -14.46 -17.91 -7.52
N ARG A 85 -13.87 -17.43 -6.41
CA ARG A 85 -14.35 -16.25 -5.66
C ARG A 85 -13.81 -14.96 -6.28
N ASN A 86 -14.58 -14.37 -7.20
CA ASN A 86 -14.21 -13.12 -7.88
C ASN A 86 -14.50 -11.84 -7.08
N GLY A 87 -15.28 -11.93 -5.99
CA GLY A 87 -15.58 -10.79 -5.11
C GLY A 87 -14.52 -10.49 -4.04
N ASN A 88 -13.34 -11.11 -4.13
CA ASN A 88 -12.27 -10.87 -3.16
C ASN A 88 -11.47 -9.61 -3.55
N ARG A 89 -11.39 -8.62 -2.65
CA ARG A 89 -10.67 -7.35 -2.91
C ARG A 89 -9.20 -7.52 -3.29
N TYR A 90 -8.51 -8.53 -2.76
CA TYR A 90 -7.11 -8.80 -3.14
C TYR A 90 -7.02 -9.32 -4.57
N ARG A 91 -7.94 -10.21 -4.97
CA ARG A 91 -8.03 -10.67 -6.36
C ARG A 91 -8.41 -9.53 -7.30
N GLN A 92 -9.32 -8.65 -6.89
CA GLN A 92 -9.71 -7.47 -7.67
C GLN A 92 -8.58 -6.45 -7.80
N ALA A 93 -7.79 -6.24 -6.75
CA ALA A 93 -6.57 -5.42 -6.80
C ALA A 93 -5.53 -6.01 -7.75
N LEU A 94 -5.34 -7.33 -7.74
CA LEU A 94 -4.46 -8.02 -8.70
C LEU A 94 -4.99 -7.92 -10.13
N GLN A 95 -6.31 -7.99 -10.34
CA GLN A 95 -6.91 -7.72 -11.65
C GLN A 95 -6.73 -6.26 -12.08
N CYS A 96 -6.79 -5.31 -11.16
CA CYS A 96 -6.49 -3.90 -11.44
C CYS A 96 -5.03 -3.73 -11.88
N LEU A 97 -4.11 -4.45 -11.24
CA LEU A 97 -2.69 -4.46 -11.59
C LEU A 97 -2.45 -5.05 -12.99
N THR A 98 -2.98 -6.25 -13.26
CA THR A 98 -2.67 -6.96 -14.52
C THR A 98 -3.57 -6.58 -15.69
N GLY A 99 -4.72 -5.96 -15.41
CA GLY A 99 -5.67 -5.51 -16.44
C GLY A 99 -5.39 -4.10 -16.95
N GLY A 100 -4.46 -3.38 -16.33
CA GLY A 100 -4.00 -2.07 -16.77
C GLY A 100 -2.77 -2.17 -17.69
N ASN A 101 -2.55 -1.14 -18.50
CA ASN A 101 -1.31 -0.98 -19.29
C ASN A 101 -0.28 -0.08 -18.60
N ASN A 102 -0.53 0.30 -17.34
CA ASN A 102 0.33 1.22 -16.59
C ASN A 102 1.18 0.44 -15.57
N PRO A 103 2.46 0.79 -15.40
CA PRO A 103 3.23 0.30 -14.26
C PRO A 103 2.54 0.74 -12.97
N GLY A 104 2.55 -0.13 -11.96
CA GLY A 104 1.88 0.14 -10.71
C GLY A 104 2.08 -0.98 -9.69
N VAL A 105 1.55 -0.76 -8.49
CA VAL A 105 1.64 -1.68 -7.36
C VAL A 105 0.24 -2.13 -6.90
N ALA A 106 0.14 -3.34 -6.36
CA ALA A 106 -1.07 -3.81 -5.67
C ALA A 106 -0.73 -4.32 -4.26
N TYR A 107 -1.40 -3.74 -3.27
CA TYR A 107 -1.28 -4.16 -1.87
C TYR A 107 -2.22 -5.33 -1.58
N VAL A 108 -1.65 -6.54 -1.51
CA VAL A 108 -2.42 -7.79 -1.39
C VAL A 108 -1.72 -8.82 -0.50
N SER A 109 -2.49 -9.79 0.02
CA SER A 109 -1.86 -10.87 0.78
C SER A 109 -1.15 -11.88 -0.12
N TRP A 110 -0.01 -12.41 0.35
CA TRP A 110 0.80 -13.39 -0.37
C TRP A 110 0.02 -14.62 -0.85
N GLN A 111 -0.93 -15.10 -0.02
CA GLN A 111 -1.80 -16.20 -0.41
C GLN A 111 -2.56 -15.90 -1.72
N HIS A 112 -3.13 -14.71 -1.87
CA HIS A 112 -3.88 -14.36 -3.08
C HIS A 112 -2.96 -14.14 -4.29
N VAL A 113 -1.74 -13.65 -4.08
CA VAL A 113 -0.72 -13.57 -5.14
C VAL A 113 -0.44 -14.96 -5.70
N ARG A 114 -0.18 -15.94 -4.81
CA ARG A 114 0.06 -17.33 -5.22
C ARG A 114 -1.11 -17.94 -5.96
N GLU A 115 -2.32 -17.74 -5.44
CA GLU A 115 -3.55 -18.24 -6.08
C GLU A 115 -3.80 -17.57 -7.44
N TYR A 116 -3.54 -16.27 -7.57
CA TYR A 116 -3.83 -15.49 -8.78
C TYR A 116 -2.84 -15.79 -9.92
N PHE A 117 -1.55 -15.83 -9.60
CA PHE A 117 -0.48 -16.09 -10.58
C PHE A 117 -0.14 -17.58 -10.73
N ASN A 118 -0.88 -18.47 -10.05
CA ASN A 118 -0.64 -19.91 -10.02
C ASN A 118 0.83 -20.27 -9.68
N ILE A 119 1.39 -19.56 -8.68
CA ILE A 119 2.79 -19.72 -8.28
C ILE A 119 2.94 -21.07 -7.55
N PRO A 120 3.80 -21.98 -8.03
CA PRO A 120 4.09 -23.23 -7.36
C PRO A 120 4.53 -23.00 -5.91
N SER A 121 4.22 -23.92 -5.01
CA SER A 121 4.70 -23.88 -3.62
C SER A 121 6.21 -24.02 -3.49
N GLU A 122 6.91 -24.33 -4.57
CA GLU A 122 8.36 -24.42 -4.61
C GLU A 122 8.97 -23.03 -4.68
N MET A 123 8.89 -22.33 -3.55
CA MET A 123 9.93 -21.37 -3.23
C MET A 123 11.22 -22.20 -3.17
N ASN A 124 12.12 -21.98 -4.14
CA ASN A 124 13.38 -22.73 -4.23
C ASN A 124 13.97 -22.84 -2.81
N PRO A 125 14.27 -24.04 -2.28
CA PRO A 125 14.73 -24.22 -0.90
C PRO A 125 16.07 -23.55 -0.54
N GLY A 126 16.65 -22.76 -1.46
CA GLY A 126 17.78 -21.84 -1.22
C GLY A 126 17.48 -20.38 -1.56
N SER A 127 16.22 -20.01 -1.77
CA SER A 127 15.78 -18.64 -2.00
C SER A 127 15.66 -17.91 -0.66
N ASN A 128 16.64 -17.05 -0.36
CA ASN A 128 16.60 -16.22 0.84
C ASN A 128 15.64 -15.02 0.70
N VAL A 129 14.81 -14.96 -0.35
CA VAL A 129 13.96 -13.79 -0.68
C VAL A 129 12.99 -13.39 0.45
N CYS A 130 12.65 -14.31 1.35
CA CYS A 130 11.84 -14.00 2.53
C CYS A 130 12.47 -14.45 3.86
N SER A 131 13.78 -14.73 3.88
CA SER A 131 14.46 -15.01 5.14
C SER A 131 14.41 -13.78 6.05
N TYR A 132 14.15 -14.01 7.34
CA TYR A 132 14.11 -12.95 8.37
C TYR A 132 15.50 -12.71 8.99
N ASP A 133 16.55 -12.90 8.20
CA ASP A 133 17.93 -12.73 8.62
C ASP A 133 18.76 -12.15 7.46
N SER A 134 20.04 -11.89 7.73
CA SER A 134 20.97 -11.28 6.77
C SER A 134 21.25 -12.14 5.53
N THR A 135 20.71 -13.34 5.40
CA THR A 135 20.79 -14.12 4.15
C THR A 135 19.89 -13.52 3.06
N ASN A 136 18.87 -12.76 3.44
CA ASN A 136 18.05 -11.95 2.55
C ASN A 136 18.68 -10.56 2.33
N LYS A 137 18.97 -10.22 1.07
CA LYS A 137 19.57 -8.91 0.70
C LYS A 137 18.75 -7.71 1.21
N TYR A 138 17.43 -7.85 1.31
CA TYR A 138 16.54 -6.76 1.74
C TYR A 138 16.00 -6.93 3.16
N TYR A 139 16.63 -7.76 4.00
CA TYR A 139 16.25 -7.90 5.40
C TYR A 139 16.66 -6.69 6.25
N GLY A 140 15.79 -6.33 7.20
CA GLY A 140 15.97 -5.20 8.11
C GLY A 140 15.74 -3.85 7.44
N ASN A 141 15.83 -2.76 8.20
CA ASN A 141 15.53 -1.42 7.70
C ASN A 141 16.50 -0.98 6.60
N ALA A 142 17.80 -1.15 6.82
CA ALA A 142 18.83 -0.87 5.82
C ALA A 142 18.66 -1.71 4.54
N GLY A 143 18.26 -2.98 4.66
CA GLY A 143 17.94 -3.82 3.51
C GLY A 143 16.70 -3.34 2.77
N ALA A 144 15.64 -2.94 3.47
CA ALA A 144 14.44 -2.36 2.87
C ALA A 144 14.74 -1.02 2.17
N VAL A 145 15.58 -0.16 2.73
CA VAL A 145 16.02 1.07 2.05
C VAL A 145 16.90 0.74 0.84
N ALA A 146 17.76 -0.27 0.92
CA ALA A 146 18.51 -0.75 -0.25
C ALA A 146 17.59 -1.31 -1.35
N CYS A 147 16.41 -1.83 -1.00
CA CYS A 147 15.37 -2.18 -1.97
C CYS A 147 14.87 -0.93 -2.72
N LEU A 148 14.66 0.19 -2.03
CA LEU A 148 14.27 1.47 -2.69
C LEU A 148 15.36 2.02 -3.62
N ALA A 149 16.63 1.77 -3.32
CA ALA A 149 17.74 2.20 -4.17
C ALA A 149 17.96 1.27 -5.39
N ASP A 150 17.27 0.13 -5.44
CA ASP A 150 17.38 -0.84 -6.52
C ASP A 150 16.47 -0.44 -7.69
N PRO A 151 16.99 -0.22 -8.91
CA PRO A 151 16.19 0.26 -10.04
C PRO A 151 15.12 -0.74 -10.50
N ASP A 152 15.21 -2.00 -10.10
CA ASP A 152 14.24 -3.05 -10.42
C ASP A 152 13.14 -3.20 -9.35
N SER A 153 13.08 -2.30 -8.37
CA SER A 153 12.15 -2.34 -7.24
C SER A 153 11.36 -1.04 -7.09
N ASP A 154 10.09 -1.15 -6.68
CA ASP A 154 9.17 -0.01 -6.62
C ASP A 154 8.83 0.45 -5.20
N VAL A 155 8.78 -0.48 -4.22
CA VAL A 155 8.23 -0.22 -2.88
C VAL A 155 9.01 -0.98 -1.82
N ALA A 156 9.28 -0.32 -0.71
CA ALA A 156 9.76 -0.95 0.52
C ALA A 156 8.97 -0.46 1.73
N PHE A 157 8.88 -1.32 2.75
CA PHE A 157 8.30 -0.98 4.03
C PHE A 157 9.44 -0.84 5.03
N VAL A 158 9.56 0.35 5.59
CA VAL A 158 10.63 0.74 6.50
C VAL A 158 10.06 1.18 7.84
N GLU A 159 10.83 0.97 8.89
CA GLU A 159 10.60 1.63 10.17
C GLU A 159 11.15 3.05 10.08
N LEU A 160 10.42 4.01 10.66
CA LEU A 160 10.82 5.42 10.65
C LEU A 160 11.99 5.70 11.61
N GLU A 161 12.27 4.78 12.54
CA GLU A 161 13.36 4.94 13.49
C GLU A 161 14.71 4.90 12.76
N ASN A 162 15.53 5.95 12.94
CA ASN A 162 16.82 6.13 12.28
C ASN A 162 16.77 6.15 10.73
N ILE A 163 15.61 6.43 10.14
CA ILE A 163 15.44 6.39 8.68
C ILE A 163 16.42 7.32 7.95
N ASP A 164 16.74 8.50 8.52
CA ASP A 164 17.71 9.43 7.92
C ASP A 164 19.11 8.81 7.74
N ALA A 165 19.55 7.99 8.70
CA ALA A 165 20.85 7.33 8.61
C ALA A 165 20.82 6.23 7.54
N ASP A 166 19.73 5.46 7.46
CA ASP A 166 19.57 4.40 6.46
C ASP A 166 19.46 4.98 5.03
N LEU A 167 18.73 6.10 4.85
CA LEU A 167 18.63 6.82 3.58
C LEU A 167 19.99 7.35 3.13
N GLN A 168 20.73 8.00 4.02
CA GLN A 168 22.09 8.50 3.73
C GLN A 168 23.03 7.35 3.34
N ALA A 169 22.98 6.22 4.03
CA ALA A 169 23.78 5.05 3.73
C ALA A 169 23.47 4.45 2.35
N ALA A 170 22.22 4.53 1.91
CA ALA A 170 21.78 4.12 0.58
C ALA A 170 22.00 5.19 -0.51
N GLY A 171 22.49 6.38 -0.15
CA GLY A 171 22.65 7.50 -1.09
C GLY A 171 21.34 8.12 -1.56
N LEU A 172 20.25 7.93 -0.80
CA LEU A 172 18.93 8.49 -1.06
C LEU A 172 18.73 9.77 -0.24
N GLN A 173 18.05 10.75 -0.81
CA GLN A 173 17.59 11.95 -0.11
C GLN A 173 16.10 11.83 0.19
N ALA A 174 15.66 12.36 1.34
CA ALA A 174 14.24 12.37 1.71
C ALA A 174 13.33 13.05 0.66
N SER A 175 13.87 13.96 -0.15
CA SER A 175 13.13 14.61 -1.25
C SER A 175 12.98 13.74 -2.50
N GLN A 176 13.62 12.57 -2.55
CA GLN A 176 13.55 11.61 -3.66
C GLN A 176 12.54 10.48 -3.40
N ILE A 177 11.88 10.51 -2.25
CA ILE A 177 10.91 9.52 -1.75
C ILE A 177 9.60 10.23 -1.46
#